data_AF-A0A9E0X6W5-F1
#
_entry.id   AF-A0A9E0X6W5-F1
#
_cell.length_a   1.000
_cell.length_b   1.000
_cell.length_c   1.000
_cell.angle_alpha   90.00
_cell.angle_beta   90.00
_cell.angle_gamma   90.00
#
_symmetry.space_group_name_H-M   'P 1'
#
loop_
_entity.id
_entity.type
_entity.pdbx_description
1 polymer ?
#
loop_
_entity_poly.entity_id
_entity_poly.type
_entity_poly.pdbx_seq_one_letter_code
_entity_poly.pdbx_strand_id
1 'polypeptide(L)' 'MLWLAWHLPTIEPAPGVPPEARGWWALRFTPRVALLDEALLLEVGSTERLWGGRAALQALLRSHAPDAREEGGAPAWAA' A
#
# COMPACT_ATOMS: atom_id res chain seq x y z
N MET A 1 -13.68 11.56 -1.39
CA MET A 1 -12.80 10.58 -0.71
C MET A 1 -12.48 9.54 -1.74
N LEU A 2 -11.20 9.43 -2.10
CA LEU A 2 -10.77 8.54 -3.16
C LEU A 2 -9.93 7.45 -2.53
N TRP A 3 -10.37 6.21 -2.70
CA TRP A 3 -9.69 5.04 -2.18
C TRP A 3 -9.06 4.26 -3.33
N LEU A 4 -7.84 3.80 -3.13
CA LEU A 4 -7.22 2.80 -3.99
C LEU A 4 -7.14 1.50 -3.20
N ALA A 5 -7.53 0.41 -3.84
CA ALA A 5 -7.29 -0.93 -3.33
C ALA A 5 -6.06 -1.50 -4.03
N TRP A 6 -5.12 -1.96 -3.23
CA TRP A 6 -3.90 -2.59 -3.71
C TRP A 6 -3.85 -4.02 -3.20
N HIS A 7 -3.93 -4.99 -4.11
CA HIS A 7 -3.66 -6.38 -3.74
C HIS A 7 -2.23 -6.51 -3.24
N LEU A 8 -2.06 -6.74 -1.94
CA LEU A 8 -0.77 -6.93 -1.33
C LEU A 8 -0.31 -8.36 -1.64
N PRO A 9 0.86 -8.55 -2.27
CA PRO A 9 1.48 -9.86 -2.23
C PRO A 9 1.83 -10.21 -0.77
N THR A 10 2.11 -11.48 -0.47
CA THR A 10 2.46 -11.92 0.89
C THR A 10 3.70 -11.17 1.39
N ILE A 11 3.47 -10.18 2.26
CA ILE A 11 4.51 -9.40 2.92
C ILE A 11 4.78 -10.03 4.28
N GLU A 12 6.02 -10.45 4.50
CA GLU A 12 6.46 -10.79 5.84
C GLU A 12 6.65 -9.49 6.64
N PRO A 13 5.91 -9.29 7.75
CA PRO A 13 6.11 -8.14 8.60
C PRO A 13 7.54 -8.13 9.16
N ALA A 14 8.10 -6.93 9.34
CA ALA A 14 9.38 -6.77 10.01
C ALA A 14 9.34 -7.38 11.43
N PRO A 15 10.49 -7.84 11.98
CA PRO A 15 10.54 -8.39 13.32
C PRO A 15 9.91 -7.44 14.35
N GLY A 16 8.94 -7.96 15.13
CA GLY A 16 8.22 -7.20 16.16
C GLY A 16 6.98 -6.45 15.65
N VAL A 17 6.64 -6.52 14.37
CA VAL A 17 5.39 -5.97 13.81
C VAL A 17 4.32 -7.07 13.75
N PRO A 18 3.12 -6.87 14.32
CA PRO A 18 2.02 -7.84 14.19
C PRO A 18 1.64 -8.07 12.72
N PRO A 19 1.24 -9.29 12.32
CA PRO A 19 0.77 -9.57 10.96
C PRO A 19 -0.40 -8.67 10.50
N GLU A 20 -1.25 -8.24 11.42
CA GLU A 20 -2.37 -7.34 11.16
C GLU A 20 -1.90 -5.93 10.77
N ALA A 21 -0.67 -5.58 11.15
CA ALA A 21 -0.06 -4.29 10.88
C ALA A 21 0.77 -4.26 9.58
N ARG A 22 0.68 -5.28 8.69
CA ARG A 22 1.41 -5.33 7.39
C ARG A 22 1.33 -4.05 6.55
N GLY A 23 0.27 -3.25 6.70
CA GLY A 23 0.09 -1.97 6.02
C GLY A 23 0.78 -0.74 6.65
N TRP A 24 1.45 -0.87 7.81
CA TRP A 24 1.96 0.26 8.60
C TRP A 24 2.89 1.18 7.81
N TRP A 25 3.70 0.61 6.92
CA TRP A 25 4.70 1.32 6.13
C TRP A 25 4.07 2.36 5.19
N ALA A 26 2.81 2.15 4.78
CA ALA A 26 2.08 3.02 3.87
C ALA A 26 1.61 4.32 4.53
N LEU A 27 1.60 4.38 5.87
CA LEU A 27 1.25 5.58 6.64
C LEU A 27 2.19 6.77 6.34
N ARG A 28 3.38 6.50 5.80
CA ARG A 28 4.31 7.53 5.31
C ARG A 28 3.78 8.33 4.11
N PHE A 29 2.81 7.78 3.37
CA PHE A 29 2.28 8.38 2.14
C PHE A 29 0.85 8.89 2.29
N THR A 30 0.05 8.25 3.16
CA THR A 30 -1.30 8.70 3.49
C THR A 30 -1.66 8.40 4.95
N PRO A 31 -2.36 9.30 5.65
CA PRO A 31 -2.76 9.06 7.03
C PRO A 31 -3.87 8.01 7.17
N ARG A 32 -4.54 7.62 6.07
CA ARG A 32 -5.69 6.71 6.09
C ARG A 32 -5.37 5.44 5.31
N VAL A 33 -5.06 4.39 6.06
CA VAL A 33 -4.74 3.06 5.56
C VAL A 33 -5.59 2.04 6.30
N ALA A 34 -6.14 1.07 5.59
CA ALA A 34 -6.81 -0.09 6.17
C ALA A 34 -6.36 -1.36 5.45
N LEU A 35 -6.22 -2.46 6.20
CA LEU A 35 -6.05 -3.78 5.63
C LEU A 35 -7.44 -4.45 5.58
N LEU A 36 -7.86 -4.91 4.41
CA LEU A 36 -9.10 -5.65 4.20
C LEU A 36 -8.76 -6.92 3.41
N ASP A 37 -8.85 -8.07 4.08
CA ASP A 37 -8.40 -9.36 3.56
C ASP A 37 -6.96 -9.25 2.99
N GLU A 38 -6.76 -9.52 1.69
CA GLU A 38 -5.47 -9.42 1.00
C GLU A 38 -5.19 -8.04 0.39
N ALA A 39 -6.06 -7.04 0.61
CA ALA A 39 -5.94 -5.72 0.02
C ALA A 39 -5.55 -4.64 1.04
N LEU A 40 -4.59 -3.79 0.64
CA LEU A 40 -4.33 -2.52 1.29
C LEU A 40 -5.22 -1.45 0.68
N LEU A 41 -6.08 -0.85 1.50
CA LEU A 41 -6.90 0.29 1.14
C LEU A 41 -6.20 1.58 1.54
N LEU A 42 -6.02 2.50 0.60
CA LEU A 42 -5.36 3.79 0.82
C LEU A 42 -6.29 4.92 0.38
N GLU A 43 -6.63 5.84 1.28
CA GLU A 43 -7.27 7.10 0.88
C GLU A 43 -6.20 8.02 0.30
N VAL A 44 -6.34 8.46 -0.94
CA VAL A 44 -5.30 9.25 -1.62
C VAL A 44 -5.78 10.62 -2.08
N GLY A 45 -7.06 10.94 -1.97
CA GLY A 45 -7.62 12.20 -2.47
C GLY A 45 -7.03 13.44 -1.79
N SER A 46 -6.57 13.29 -0.54
CA SER A 46 -5.92 14.35 0.23
C SER A 46 -4.39 14.42 0.02
N THR A 47 -3.75 13.36 -0.46
CA THR A 47 -2.28 13.23 -0.45
C THR A 47 -1.65 13.08 -1.83
N GLU A 48 -2.37 12.62 -2.86
CA GLU A 48 -1.77 12.33 -4.17
C GLU A 48 -1.06 13.55 -4.80
N ARG A 49 -1.55 14.77 -4.55
CA ARG A 49 -0.91 16.01 -5.02
C ARG A 49 0.43 16.32 -4.36
N LEU A 50 0.65 15.87 -3.11
CA LEU A 50 1.92 16.03 -2.41
C LEU A 50 3.04 15.18 -3.04
N TRP A 51 2.64 14.14 -3.78
CA TRP A 51 3.54 13.15 -4.36
C TRP A 51 3.65 13.24 -5.88
N GLY A 52 3.24 14.37 -6.48
CA GLY A 52 3.30 14.56 -7.93
C GLY A 52 2.15 13.91 -8.71
N GLY A 53 1.05 13.56 -8.02
CA GLY A 53 -0.14 12.95 -8.61
C GLY A 53 -0.21 11.44 -8.39
N ARG A 54 -1.34 10.84 -8.82
CA ARG A 54 -1.66 9.44 -8.52
C ARG A 54 -0.63 8.44 -9.03
N ALA A 55 -0.18 8.60 -10.28
CA ALA A 55 0.77 7.67 -10.89
C ALA A 55 2.13 7.69 -10.16
N ALA A 56 2.59 8.88 -9.76
CA ALA A 56 3.82 9.05 -9.00
C ALA A 56 3.69 8.47 -7.58
N LEU A 57 2.56 8.69 -6.90
CA LEU A 57 2.25 8.04 -5.63
C LEU A 57 2.25 6.50 -5.75
N GLN A 58 1.59 5.94 -6.76
CA GLN A 58 1.58 4.49 -6.99
C GLN A 58 2.98 3.92 -7.31
N ALA A 59 3.85 4.69 -7.96
CA ALA A 59 5.24 4.31 -8.18
C ALA A 59 6.05 4.31 -6.87
N LEU A 60 5.92 5.37 -6.06
CA LEU A 60 6.55 5.46 -4.74
C LEU A 60 6.10 4.35 -3.80
N LEU A 61 4.80 4.06 -3.79
CA LEU A 61 4.23 2.98 -3.00
C LEU A 61 4.86 1.64 -3.39
N ARG A 62 4.94 1.31 -4.69
CA ARG A 62 5.59 0.08 -5.19
C ARG A 62 7.08 0.01 -4.83
N SER A 63 7.82 1.12 -4.91
CA SER A 63 9.26 1.12 -4.63
C SER A 63 9.61 1.03 -3.14
N HIS A 64 8.66 1.33 -2.25
CA HIS A 64 8.85 1.29 -0.79
C HIS A 64 8.03 0.19 -0.11
N ALA A 65 7.33 -0.63 -0.88
CA ALA A 65 6.68 -1.82 -0.35
C ALA A 65 7.76 -2.74 0.21
N PRO A 66 7.58 -3.28 1.42
CA PRO A 66 8.47 -4.30 1.95
C PRO A 66 8.53 -5.52 1.00
N ASP A 67 9.67 -6.23 1.01
CA ASP A 67 9.90 -7.37 0.13
C ASP A 67 8.76 -8.38 0.24
N ALA A 68 8.10 -8.58 -0.88
CA ALA A 68 7.08 -9.60 -1.00
C ALA A 68 7.73 -10.89 -1.46
N ARG A 69 7.34 -12.01 -0.86
CA ARG A 69 7.70 -13.31 -1.44
C ARG A 69 6.99 -13.41 -2.79
N GLU A 70 7.76 -13.55 -3.87
CA GLU A 70 7.25 -13.56 -5.24
C GLU A 70 6.33 -14.77 -5.50
N GLU A 71 5.05 -14.63 -5.18
CA GLU A 71 3.98 -15.49 -5.69
C GLU A 71 3.36 -14.80 -6.92
N GLY A 72 4.12 -14.82 -8.02
CA GLY A 72 3.60 -14.89 -9.41
C GLY A 72 2.57 -13.89 -9.91
N GLY A 73 2.33 -12.75 -9.26
CA GLY A 73 1.33 -11.77 -9.69
C GLY A 73 1.78 -10.33 -9.48
N ALA A 74 1.82 -9.54 -10.55
CA ALA A 74 2.04 -8.11 -10.44
C ALA A 74 0.92 -7.48 -9.59
N PRO A 75 1.24 -6.60 -8.64
CA PRO A 75 0.23 -6.00 -7.80
C PRO A 75 -0.77 -5.18 -8.63
N ALA A 76 -2.03 -5.59 -8.63
CA ALA A 76 -3.10 -4.90 -9.34
C ALA A 76 -3.74 -3.84 -8.45
N TRP A 77 -3.91 -2.64 -9.00
CA TRP A 77 -4.70 -1.57 -8.39
C TRP A 77 -6.16 -1.70 -8.84
N ALA A 78 -7.09 -1.55 -7.91
CA ALA A 78 -8.49 -1.23 -8.21
C ALA A 78 -8.81 0.18 -7.65
N ALA A 79 -9.68 0.92 -8.36
CA ALA A 79 -10.08 2.29 -8.04
C ALA A 79 -11.56 2.37 -7.71
#